data_AF-A0A392QDP7-F1
#
_entry.id   AF-A0A392QDP7-F1
#
_cell.length_a   1.000
_cell.length_b   1.000
_cell.length_c   1.000
_cell.angle_alpha   90.00
_cell.angle_beta   90.00
_cell.angle_gamma   90.00
#
_symmetry.space_group_name_H-M   'P 1'
#
loop_
_entity.id
_entity.type
_entity.pdbx_description
1 polymer ?
#
loop_
_entity_poly.entity_id
_entity_poly.type
_entity_poly.pdbx_seq_one_letter_code
_entity_poly.pdbx_strand_id
1 'polypeptide(L)'
;LLEIVSGRRPAQAVDSVGWQSIFEWATPLVQAHRYPELLDPYISSSSTSIIPETSSIQKVVDLVYSCTQHVPSMRPRMSHVVHQLQQFAQPPVK
;
A
#
# COMPACT_ATOMS: atom_id res chain seq x y z
N LEU A 1 3.82 5.97 2.19
CA LEU A 1 2.45 5.40 2.04
C LEU A 1 2.46 3.88 2.19
N LEU A 2 3.28 3.14 1.43
CA LEU A 2 3.35 1.68 1.59
C LEU A 2 3.74 1.25 3.01
N GLU A 3 4.68 1.98 3.64
CA GLU A 3 5.05 1.79 5.06
C GLU A 3 3.85 1.89 6.02
N ILE A 4 2.92 2.81 5.74
CA ILE A 4 1.71 3.02 6.55
C ILE A 4 0.73 1.87 6.35
N VAL A 5 0.55 1.41 5.10
CA VAL A 5 -0.34 0.30 4.77
C VAL A 5 0.14 -0.99 5.44
N SER A 6 1.45 -1.25 5.41
CA SER A 6 2.01 -2.54 5.80
C SER A 6 2.65 -2.58 7.19
N GLY A 7 2.80 -1.44 7.87
CA GLY A 7 3.53 -1.36 9.14
C GLY A 7 5.01 -1.76 9.04
N ARG A 8 5.60 -1.71 7.84
CA ARG A 8 6.98 -2.16 7.57
C ARG A 8 7.90 -0.98 7.29
N ARG A 9 9.20 -1.17 7.52
CA ARG A 9 10.25 -0.20 7.17
C ARG A 9 10.51 -0.21 5.65
N PRO A 10 11.05 0.88 5.07
CA PRO A 10 11.37 0.97 3.64
C PRO A 10 12.34 -0.10 3.14
N ALA A 11 13.27 -0.51 4.01
CA ALA A 11 14.20 -1.59 3.78
C ALA A 11 14.40 -2.35 5.10
N GLN A 12 14.51 -3.67 5.02
CA GLN A 12 14.83 -4.51 6.16
C GLN A 12 15.90 -5.53 5.78
N ALA A 13 16.65 -5.98 6.79
CA ALA A 13 17.56 -7.10 6.61
C ALA A 13 16.75 -8.39 6.42
N VAL A 14 17.16 -9.22 5.47
CA VAL A 14 16.57 -10.54 5.20
C VAL A 14 17.71 -11.55 5.06
N ASP A 15 17.63 -12.63 5.83
CA ASP A 15 18.72 -13.61 6.00
C ASP A 15 19.29 -14.14 4.67
N SER A 16 18.48 -14.21 3.62
CA SER A 16 18.85 -14.78 2.33
C SER A 16 19.40 -13.77 1.31
N VAL A 17 19.16 -12.46 1.48
CA VAL A 17 19.40 -11.43 0.44
C VAL A 17 20.14 -10.20 0.98
N GLY A 18 20.50 -10.20 2.26
CA GLY A 18 21.11 -9.05 2.92
C GLY A 18 20.06 -7.99 3.23
N TRP A 19 19.71 -7.14 2.25
CA TRP A 19 18.70 -6.09 2.40
C TRP A 19 17.62 -6.24 1.32
N GLN A 20 16.35 -6.13 1.72
CA GLN A 20 15.21 -6.12 0.82
C GLN A 20 14.41 -4.84 1.02
N SER A 21 14.10 -4.14 -0.08
CA SER A 21 13.19 -3.01 -0.07
C SER A 21 11.73 -3.46 0.10
N ILE A 22 10.92 -2.58 0.67
CA ILE A 22 9.48 -2.81 0.84
C ILE A 22 8.77 -3.08 -0.50
N PHE A 23 9.26 -2.50 -1.60
CA PHE A 23 8.72 -2.73 -2.94
C PHE A 23 9.09 -4.11 -3.48
N GLU A 24 10.32 -4.59 -3.27
CA GLU A 24 10.72 -5.95 -3.66
C GLU A 24 9.91 -7.01 -2.91
N TRP A 25 9.57 -6.75 -1.64
CA TRP A 25 8.66 -7.61 -0.87
C TRP A 25 7.21 -7.54 -1.38
N ALA A 26 6.69 -6.34 -1.64
CA ALA A 26 5.28 -6.12 -1.97
C ALA A 26 4.92 -6.51 -3.41
N THR A 27 5.82 -6.29 -4.37
CA THR A 27 5.55 -6.51 -5.81
C THR A 27 4.98 -7.90 -6.14
N PRO A 28 5.54 -9.02 -5.66
CA PRO A 28 4.96 -10.33 -5.94
C PRO A 28 3.54 -10.52 -5.36
N LEU A 29 3.20 -9.86 -4.24
CA LEU A 29 1.85 -9.90 -3.67
C LEU A 29 0.87 -9.11 -4.53
N VAL A 30 1.29 -7.93 -5.02
CA VAL A 30 0.49 -7.10 -5.94
C VAL A 30 0.24 -7.83 -7.25
N GLN A 31 1.26 -8.44 -7.85
CA GLN A 31 1.12 -9.22 -9.08
C GLN A 31 0.17 -10.42 -8.90
N ALA A 32 0.18 -11.04 -7.72
CA ALA A 32 -0.74 -12.12 -7.36
C ALA A 32 -2.13 -11.64 -6.92
N HIS A 33 -2.40 -10.32 -6.91
CA HIS A 33 -3.65 -9.72 -6.43
C HIS A 33 -3.96 -10.02 -4.95
N ARG A 34 -2.92 -10.29 -4.15
CA ARG A 34 -3.02 -10.65 -2.73
C ARG A 34 -2.92 -9.41 -1.84
N TYR A 35 -3.76 -8.41 -2.11
CA TYR A 35 -3.72 -7.12 -1.41
C TYR A 35 -3.92 -7.20 0.12
N PRO A 36 -4.77 -8.09 0.67
CA PRO A 36 -4.91 -8.20 2.13
C PRO A 36 -3.60 -8.60 2.84
N GLU A 37 -2.72 -9.35 2.17
CA GLU A 37 -1.42 -9.74 2.72
C GLU A 37 -0.43 -8.56 2.81
N LEU A 38 -0.76 -7.41 2.20
CA LEU A 38 0.04 -6.19 2.31
C LEU A 38 -0.29 -5.39 3.57
N LEU A 39 -1.39 -5.69 4.26
CA LEU A 39 -1.78 -4.93 5.45
C LEU A 39 -0.85 -5.20 6.63
N ASP A 40 -0.72 -4.18 7.47
CA ASP A 40 -0.10 -4.32 8.78
C ASP A 40 -0.74 -5.50 9.54
N PRO A 41 0.07 -6.48 9.99
CA PRO A 41 -0.42 -7.62 10.78
C PRO A 41 -1.21 -7.20 12.01
N TYR A 42 -0.89 -6.06 12.65
CA TYR A 42 -1.64 -5.55 13.80
C TYR A 42 -3.04 -5.06 13.44
N ILE A 43 -3.23 -4.54 12.23
CA ILE A 43 -4.57 -4.17 11.72
C ILE A 43 -5.37 -5.45 11.42
N SER A 44 -4.71 -6.46 10.82
CA SER A 44 -5.38 -7.70 10.40
C SER A 44 -5.71 -8.65 11.57
N SER A 45 -4.97 -8.57 12.68
CA SER A 45 -5.14 -9.45 13.85
C SER A 45 -5.99 -8.85 14.96
N SER A 46 -6.26 -7.54 14.93
CA SER A 46 -7.00 -6.85 15.97
C SER A 46 -8.50 -7.11 15.83
N SER A 47 -9.07 -7.82 16.79
CA SER A 47 -10.50 -8.18 16.85
C SER A 47 -11.45 -6.98 17.00
N THR A 48 -10.92 -5.79 17.25
CA THR A 48 -11.66 -4.51 17.28
C THR A 48 -11.49 -3.66 16.02
N SER A 49 -10.63 -4.06 15.07
CA SER A 49 -10.37 -3.29 13.85
C SER A 49 -11.28 -3.74 12.71
N ILE A 50 -11.91 -2.78 12.04
CA ILE A 50 -12.63 -3.03 10.79
C ILE A 50 -11.57 -3.30 9.73
N ILE A 51 -11.45 -4.55 9.27
CA ILE A 51 -10.57 -4.90 8.15
C ILE A 51 -11.15 -4.23 6.89
N PRO A 52 -10.39 -3.35 6.21
CA PRO A 52 -10.87 -2.70 5.00
C PRO A 52 -11.10 -3.73 3.88
N GLU A 53 -12.09 -3.47 3.03
CA GLU A 53 -12.34 -4.28 1.85
C GLU A 53 -11.09 -4.35 0.95
N THR A 54 -10.88 -5.50 0.30
CA THR A 54 -9.77 -5.71 -0.64
C THR A 54 -9.70 -4.61 -1.71
N SER A 55 -10.85 -4.14 -2.20
CA SER A 55 -10.98 -3.05 -3.16
C SER A 55 -10.40 -1.73 -2.67
N SER A 56 -10.54 -1.45 -1.37
CA SER A 56 -10.02 -0.23 -0.74
C SER A 56 -8.51 -0.30 -0.56
N ILE A 57 -8.00 -1.46 -0.14
CA ILE A 57 -6.55 -1.71 -0.04
C ILE A 57 -5.92 -1.57 -1.41
N GLN A 58 -6.51 -2.21 -2.43
CA GLN A 58 -6.04 -2.14 -3.81
C GLN A 58 -5.94 -0.69 -4.30
N LYS A 59 -6.98 0.14 -4.13
CA LYS A 59 -6.95 1.55 -4.56
C LYS A 59 -5.78 2.33 -3.97
N VAL A 60 -5.48 2.13 -2.68
CA VAL A 60 -4.35 2.78 -2.02
C VAL A 60 -3.02 2.25 -2.57
N VAL A 61 -2.90 0.93 -2.75
CA VAL A 61 -1.70 0.30 -3.30
C VAL A 61 -1.44 0.74 -4.74
N ASP A 62 -2.47 0.81 -5.59
CA ASP A 62 -2.36 1.31 -6.96
C ASP A 62 -1.85 2.77 -6.97
N LEU A 63 -2.37 3.59 -6.06
CA LEU A 63 -1.87 4.96 -5.88
C LEU A 63 -0.40 4.99 -5.46
N VAL A 64 0.04 4.14 -4.54
CA VAL A 64 1.45 3.99 -4.18
C VAL A 64 2.30 3.69 -5.42
N TYR A 65 1.95 2.67 -6.19
CA TYR A 65 2.72 2.25 -7.37
C TYR A 65 2.72 3.28 -8.49
N SER A 66 1.67 4.09 -8.62
CA SER A 66 1.67 5.25 -9.53
C SER A 66 2.65 6.34 -9.07
N CYS A 67 2.74 6.61 -7.75
CA CYS A 67 3.63 7.60 -7.17
C CYS A 67 5.11 7.20 -7.27
N THR A 68 5.40 5.90 -7.27
CA THR A 68 6.77 5.36 -7.30
C THR A 68 7.17 4.79 -8.64
N GLN A 69 6.48 5.18 -9.72
CA GLN A 69 6.88 4.81 -11.08
C GLN A 69 8.34 5.15 -11.36
N HIS A 70 9.06 4.26 -12.05
CA HIS A 70 10.46 4.50 -12.38
C HIS A 70 10.62 5.72 -13.30
N VAL A 71 9.66 5.93 -14.22
CA VAL A 71 9.63 7.08 -15.13
C VAL A 71 9.02 8.30 -14.40
N PRO A 72 9.77 9.40 -14.18
CA PRO A 72 9.27 10.54 -13.41
C PRO A 72 8.02 11.21 -13.99
N SER A 73 7.90 11.28 -15.32
CA SER A 73 6.74 11.87 -15.99
C SER A 73 5.45 11.05 -15.85
N MET A 74 5.56 9.78 -15.47
CA MET A 74 4.41 8.91 -15.21
C MET A 74 3.89 9.05 -13.77
N ARG A 75 4.63 9.74 -12.89
CA ARG A 75 4.19 9.96 -11.51
C ARG A 75 3.14 11.08 -11.49
N PRO A 76 2.03 10.89 -10.77
CA PRO A 76 1.02 11.94 -10.64
C PRO A 76 1.57 13.16 -9.87
N ARG A 77 1.00 14.33 -10.12
CA ARG A 77 1.24 15.52 -9.28
C ARG A 77 0.69 15.26 -7.87
N MET A 78 1.37 15.80 -6.85
CA MET A 78 0.92 15.64 -5.46
C MET A 78 -0.51 16.14 -5.20
N SER A 79 -0.96 17.18 -5.90
CA SER A 79 -2.36 17.63 -5.81
C SER A 79 -3.37 16.55 -6.24
N HIS A 80 -3.03 15.76 -7.26
CA HIS A 80 -3.85 14.63 -7.71
C HIS A 80 -3.84 13.49 -6.67
N VAL A 81 -2.67 13.20 -6.10
CA VAL A 81 -2.52 12.19 -5.03
C VAL A 81 -3.39 12.54 -3.83
N VAL A 82 -3.34 13.80 -3.36
CA VAL A 82 -4.16 14.27 -2.24
C VAL A 82 -5.65 14.17 -2.56
N HIS A 83 -6.06 14.58 -3.76
CA HIS A 83 -7.45 14.46 -4.20
C HIS A 83 -7.95 13.00 -4.16
N GLN A 84 -7.16 12.04 -4.67
CA GLN A 84 -7.52 10.62 -4.62
C GLN A 84 -7.62 10.10 -3.17
N LEU A 85 -6.65 10.44 -2.31
CA LEU A 85 -6.69 10.05 -0.90
C LEU A 85 -7.92 10.61 -0.17
N GLN A 86 -8.33 11.84 -0.48
CA GLN A 86 -9.55 12.43 0.06
C GLN A 86 -10.79 11.64 -0.35
N GLN A 87 -10.87 11.18 -1.60
CA GLN A 87 -11.97 10.34 -2.07
C GLN A 87 -12.01 8.98 -1.36
N PHE A 88 -10.86 8.42 -0.98
CA PHE A 88 -10.80 7.16 -0.24
C PHE A 88 -11.23 7.31 1.22
N ALA A 89 -11.03 8.49 1.81
CA ALA A 89 -11.38 8.79 3.19
C ALA A 89 -12.85 9.18 3.38
N GLN A 90 -13.60 9.45 2.30
CA GLN A 90 -15.00 9.83 2.41
C GLN A 90 -15.84 8.62 2.87
N PRO A 91 -16.70 8.78 3.90
CA PRO A 91 -17.63 7.73 4.28
C PRO A 91 -18.58 7.44 3.10
N PRO A 92 -19.05 6.20 2.93
CA PRO A 92 -20.02 5.89 1.89
C PRO A 92 -21.23 6.82 2.04
N VAL A 93 -21.53 7.56 0.98
CA VAL A 93 -22.73 8.40 0.91
C VAL A 93 -23.92 7.44 0.95
N LYS A 94 -24.71 7.53 2.02
CA LYS A 94 -25.98 6.78 2.18
C LYS A 94 -26.99 7.19 1.13
#